data_AF-A0A9D4HI18-F1
#
_entry.id   AF-A0A9D4HI18-F1
#
_cell.length_a   1.000
_cell.length_b   1.000
_cell.length_c   1.000
_cell.angle_alpha   90.00
_cell.angle_beta   90.00
_cell.angle_gamma   90.00
#
_symmetry.space_group_name_H-M   'P 1'
#
loop_
_entity.id
_entity.type
_entity.pdbx_description
1 polymer ?
#
loop_
_entity_poly.entity_id
_entity_poly.type
_entity_poly.pdbx_seq_one_letter_code
_entity_poly.pdbx_strand_id
1 'polypeptide(L)'
;MAANTNIFTEKQTNNWFKAYIALNWTKEGLTDFVVTELLNVQKTVGSSCGQCFIQNLIPCPTQGVCKKGKRANCSFHNSLQYKSCQTCDKVKQNITSLHRFNGPSWANTKAERWAIDPWEIGKCYLPRDGYISVSSVQASDFNGVISIMLNCTHFQTCVSTACLSPPPPDKQCPLEKVISKCTILVE
;
A
#
# COMPACT_ATOMS: atom_id res chain seq x y z
N MET A 1 -2.34 -26.60 -38.14
CA MET A 1 -2.03 -27.42 -36.95
C MET A 1 -1.98 -26.48 -35.76
N ALA A 2 -3.03 -26.43 -34.95
CA ALA A 2 -3.05 -25.61 -33.73
C ALA A 2 -2.39 -26.43 -32.60
N ALA A 3 -1.26 -25.94 -32.07
CA ALA A 3 -0.60 -26.55 -30.95
C ALA A 3 -1.47 -26.37 -29.69
N ASN A 4 -2.04 -27.47 -29.21
CA ASN A 4 -2.81 -27.52 -27.99
C ASN A 4 -1.83 -27.40 -26.81
N THR A 5 -1.56 -26.18 -26.38
CA THR A 5 -0.64 -25.87 -25.28
C THR A 5 -1.43 -25.92 -23.97
N ASN A 6 -1.69 -27.13 -23.46
CA ASN A 6 -2.02 -27.27 -22.05
C ASN A 6 -0.74 -27.05 -21.24
N ILE A 7 -0.57 -25.81 -20.77
CA ILE A 7 0.63 -25.32 -20.07
C ILE A 7 0.80 -25.99 -18.69
N PHE A 8 -0.25 -26.61 -18.15
CA PHE A 8 -0.23 -27.28 -16.84
C PHE A 8 -0.90 -28.66 -16.88
N THR A 9 -0.33 -29.60 -16.12
CA THR A 9 -0.99 -30.85 -15.76
C THR A 9 -2.16 -30.59 -14.81
N GLU A 10 -3.13 -31.50 -14.75
CA GLU A 10 -4.27 -31.43 -13.81
C GLU A 10 -3.83 -31.20 -12.36
N LYS A 11 -2.77 -31.92 -11.92
CA LYS A 11 -2.19 -31.74 -10.58
C LYS A 11 -1.64 -30.32 -10.37
N GLN A 12 -0.95 -29.75 -11.37
CA GLN A 12 -0.44 -28.39 -11.29
C GLN A 12 -1.56 -27.36 -11.24
N THR A 13 -2.62 -27.54 -12.04
CA THR A 13 -3.83 -26.71 -12.01
C THR A 13 -4.48 -26.73 -10.62
N ASN A 14 -4.65 -27.91 -10.04
CA ASN A 14 -5.23 -28.07 -8.70
C ASN A 14 -4.38 -27.42 -7.62
N ASN A 15 -3.05 -27.58 -7.68
CA ASN A 15 -2.14 -26.93 -6.73
C ASN A 15 -2.17 -25.41 -6.85
N TRP A 16 -2.22 -24.88 -8.07
CA TRP A 16 -2.35 -23.45 -8.31
C TRP A 16 -3.65 -22.91 -7.74
N PHE A 17 -4.77 -23.61 -7.95
CA PHE A 17 -6.07 -23.20 -7.43
C PHE A 17 -6.10 -23.17 -5.89
N LYS A 18 -5.51 -24.18 -5.24
CA LYS A 18 -5.35 -24.21 -3.78
C LYS A 18 -4.53 -23.03 -3.27
N ALA A 19 -3.41 -22.71 -3.94
CA ALA A 19 -2.58 -21.56 -3.58
C ALA A 19 -3.34 -20.24 -3.75
N TYR A 20 -4.07 -20.07 -4.84
CA TYR A 20 -4.90 -18.89 -5.09
C TYR A 20 -5.97 -18.69 -4.01
N ILE A 21 -6.69 -19.75 -3.62
CA ILE A 21 -7.69 -19.70 -2.54
C ILE A 21 -7.04 -19.30 -1.22
N ALA A 22 -5.92 -19.94 -0.86
CA ALA A 22 -5.21 -19.65 0.39
C ALA A 22 -4.76 -18.19 0.46
N LEU A 23 -4.25 -17.63 -0.66
CA LEU A 23 -3.87 -16.22 -0.75
C LEU A 23 -5.07 -15.29 -0.59
N ASN A 24 -6.21 -15.59 -1.21
CA ASN A 24 -7.42 -14.78 -1.06
C ASN A 24 -7.94 -14.78 0.38
N TRP A 25 -7.98 -15.92 1.05
CA TRP A 25 -8.40 -15.98 2.45
C TRP A 25 -7.44 -15.29 3.39
N THR A 26 -6.13 -15.41 3.12
CA THR A 26 -5.12 -14.68 3.88
C THR A 26 -5.30 -13.17 3.69
N LYS A 27 -5.50 -12.71 2.45
CA LYS A 27 -5.81 -11.31 2.14
C LYS A 27 -7.04 -10.84 2.92
N GLU A 28 -8.14 -11.58 2.85
CA GLU A 28 -9.38 -11.24 3.57
C GLU A 28 -9.16 -11.13 5.07
N GLY A 29 -8.48 -12.11 5.68
CA GLY A 29 -8.21 -12.10 7.12
C GLY A 29 -7.25 -10.99 7.57
N LEU A 30 -6.37 -10.51 6.70
CA LEU A 30 -5.46 -9.39 6.98
C LEU A 30 -6.09 -8.01 6.69
N THR A 31 -7.14 -7.95 5.87
CA THR A 31 -7.68 -6.68 5.37
C THR A 31 -8.17 -5.77 6.49
N ASP A 32 -9.01 -6.28 7.40
CA ASP A 32 -9.56 -5.48 8.50
C ASP A 32 -8.46 -4.99 9.46
N PHE A 33 -7.44 -5.82 9.67
CA PHE A 33 -6.27 -5.45 10.46
C PHE A 33 -5.49 -4.31 9.80
N VAL A 34 -5.16 -4.42 8.51
CA VAL A 34 -4.44 -3.37 7.78
C VAL A 34 -5.25 -2.07 7.73
N VAL A 35 -6.56 -2.14 7.54
CA VAL A 35 -7.44 -0.96 7.59
C VAL A 35 -7.36 -0.28 8.96
N THR A 36 -7.45 -1.06 10.04
CA THR A 36 -7.38 -0.55 11.42
C THR A 36 -6.03 0.08 11.72
N GLU A 37 -4.94 -0.56 11.31
CA GLU A 37 -3.61 -0.02 11.55
C GLU A 37 -3.28 1.19 10.67
N LEU A 38 -3.79 1.25 9.44
CA LEU A 38 -3.66 2.46 8.63
C LEU A 38 -4.38 3.66 9.25
N LEU A 39 -5.50 3.46 9.94
CA LEU A 39 -6.13 4.52 10.74
C LEU A 39 -5.21 4.99 11.88
N ASN A 40 -4.48 4.07 12.52
CA ASN A 40 -3.51 4.43 13.57
C ASN A 40 -2.32 5.19 12.97
N VAL A 41 -1.77 4.71 11.86
CA VAL A 41 -0.73 5.41 11.10
C VAL A 41 -1.20 6.81 10.72
N GLN A 42 -2.44 6.95 10.22
CA GLN A 42 -3.02 8.25 9.89
C GLN A 42 -3.04 9.19 11.10
N LYS A 43 -3.39 8.70 12.30
CA LYS A 43 -3.34 9.52 13.52
C LYS A 43 -1.91 9.91 13.89
N THR A 44 -0.94 9.03 13.68
CA THR A 44 0.49 9.28 13.97
C THR A 44 1.13 10.26 12.99
N VAL A 45 0.88 10.11 11.69
CA VAL A 45 1.43 11.01 10.66
C VAL A 45 0.60 12.28 10.54
N GLY A 46 -0.67 12.21 10.92
CA GLY A 46 -1.69 13.21 10.70
C GLY A 46 -1.39 14.51 11.40
N SER A 47 -1.47 15.58 10.62
CA SER A 47 -1.57 16.94 11.12
C SER A 47 -2.61 17.67 10.26
N SER A 48 -3.49 18.45 10.90
CA SER A 48 -4.59 19.12 10.19
C SER A 48 -4.11 20.43 9.57
N CYS A 49 -4.42 20.62 8.29
CA CYS A 49 -4.25 21.88 7.56
C CYS A 49 -5.60 22.23 6.92
N GLY A 50 -6.28 23.27 7.42
CA GLY A 50 -7.55 23.73 6.86
C GLY A 50 -7.45 24.38 5.47
N GLN A 51 -6.24 24.64 4.98
CA GLN A 51 -5.98 25.33 3.70
C GLN A 51 -5.64 24.38 2.54
N CYS A 52 -5.34 23.11 2.82
CA CYS A 52 -4.61 22.25 1.89
C CYS A 52 -5.48 21.53 0.84
N PHE A 53 -6.72 21.99 0.61
CA PHE A 53 -7.69 21.27 -0.23
C PHE A 53 -7.27 21.02 -1.69
N ILE A 54 -6.28 21.75 -2.27
CA ILE A 54 -5.77 21.48 -3.64
C ILE A 54 -4.26 21.80 -3.85
N GLN A 55 -3.61 22.67 -3.07
CA GLN A 55 -2.53 23.47 -3.69
C GLN A 55 -1.10 22.93 -3.75
N ASN A 56 -0.72 21.82 -3.13
CA ASN A 56 0.67 21.37 -3.23
C ASN A 56 0.79 19.86 -3.05
N LEU A 57 0.66 19.11 -4.15
CA LEU A 57 1.53 17.98 -4.55
C LEU A 57 0.84 17.11 -5.61
N ILE A 58 1.12 17.33 -6.90
CA ILE A 58 1.05 16.24 -7.89
C ILE A 58 2.23 16.42 -8.88
N PRO A 59 3.05 15.38 -9.11
CA PRO A 59 4.05 15.37 -10.18
C PRO A 59 3.35 15.46 -11.54
N CYS A 60 4.02 16.04 -12.54
CA CYS A 60 3.50 16.14 -13.92
C CYS A 60 2.84 14.80 -14.35
N PRO A 61 1.50 14.74 -14.55
CA PRO A 61 0.76 13.49 -14.76
C PRO A 61 1.01 12.87 -16.14
N THR A 62 1.88 13.46 -16.96
CA THR A 62 2.05 13.12 -18.35
C THR A 62 3.47 12.62 -18.65
N GLN A 63 3.81 11.42 -18.15
CA GLN A 63 4.88 10.62 -18.77
C GLN A 63 4.64 10.37 -20.28
N GLY A 64 3.42 10.63 -20.79
CA GLY A 64 3.06 10.57 -22.21
C GLY A 64 3.20 11.87 -23.01
N VAL A 65 3.20 13.07 -22.41
CA VAL A 65 3.26 14.35 -23.17
C VAL A 65 4.69 14.90 -23.24
N CYS A 66 5.59 14.47 -22.36
CA CYS A 66 7.00 14.87 -22.36
C CYS A 66 7.94 13.84 -23.03
N LYS A 67 7.44 13.03 -23.98
CA LYS A 67 8.30 12.11 -24.76
C LYS A 67 8.44 12.58 -26.21
N LYS A 68 9.68 12.95 -26.52
CA LYS A 68 10.28 13.28 -27.83
C LYS A 68 10.03 14.71 -28.34
N GLY A 69 11.11 15.50 -28.30
CA GLY A 69 11.31 16.56 -29.28
C GLY A 69 11.36 17.99 -28.77
N LYS A 70 12.13 18.28 -27.71
CA LYS A 70 13.02 19.44 -27.52
C LYS A 70 13.21 19.71 -26.04
N ARG A 71 14.32 19.19 -25.52
CA ARG A 71 14.88 19.56 -24.22
C ARG A 71 15.12 21.08 -24.24
N ALA A 72 14.34 21.88 -23.50
CA ALA A 72 14.79 23.17 -22.96
C ALA A 72 13.71 23.89 -22.11
N ASN A 73 12.43 23.88 -22.50
CA ASN A 73 11.47 24.84 -21.94
C ASN A 73 10.14 24.22 -21.48
N CYS A 74 10.19 23.27 -20.55
CA CYS A 74 8.99 23.01 -19.74
C CYS A 74 8.93 24.08 -18.65
N SER A 75 8.01 25.04 -18.77
CA SER A 75 7.78 26.10 -17.77
C SER A 75 7.49 25.53 -16.37
N PHE A 76 7.01 24.28 -16.29
CA PHE A 76 6.79 23.54 -15.05
C PHE A 76 8.09 23.23 -14.27
N HIS A 77 9.23 23.07 -14.95
CA HIS A 77 10.53 22.78 -14.33
C HIS A 77 11.34 24.05 -14.00
N ASN A 78 11.07 25.17 -14.69
CA ASN A 78 11.87 26.39 -14.56
C ASN A 78 11.29 27.45 -13.61
N SER A 79 10.01 27.37 -13.17
CA SER A 79 9.41 28.49 -12.42
C SER A 79 8.72 28.19 -11.10
N LEU A 80 8.66 26.95 -10.58
CA LEU A 80 7.92 26.70 -9.33
C LEU A 80 8.67 25.77 -8.37
N GLN A 81 9.42 26.40 -7.45
CA GLN A 81 9.56 25.89 -6.10
C GLN A 81 8.15 25.70 -5.52
N TYR A 82 7.61 24.48 -5.60
CA TYR A 82 6.44 24.12 -4.82
C TYR A 82 6.80 24.19 -3.34
N LYS A 83 6.34 25.24 -2.65
CA LYS A 83 6.37 25.29 -1.19
C LYS A 83 5.20 24.44 -0.71
N SER A 84 5.44 23.15 -0.43
CA SER A 84 4.51 22.43 0.44
C SER A 84 4.29 23.26 1.70
N CYS A 85 3.06 23.28 2.22
CA CYS A 85 2.87 23.93 3.51
C CYS A 85 3.64 23.15 4.58
N GLN A 86 3.98 23.81 5.68
CA GLN A 86 4.70 23.19 6.78
C GLN A 86 4.01 21.91 7.30
N THR A 87 2.67 21.86 7.26
CA THR A 87 1.90 20.67 7.62
C THR A 87 2.11 19.52 6.64
N CYS A 88 2.01 19.75 5.33
CA CYS A 88 2.25 18.72 4.31
C CYS A 88 3.69 18.20 4.36
N ASP A 89 4.67 19.08 4.65
CA ASP A 89 6.06 18.66 4.83
C ASP A 89 6.24 17.78 6.07
N LYS A 90 5.60 18.12 7.19
CA LYS A 90 5.59 17.26 8.38
C LYS A 90 4.95 15.90 8.11
N VAL A 91 3.79 15.85 7.45
CA VAL A 91 3.15 14.57 7.09
C VAL A 91 4.05 13.75 6.17
N LYS A 92 4.66 14.36 5.14
CA LYS A 92 5.64 13.67 4.28
C LYS A 92 6.82 13.12 5.05
N GLN A 93 7.40 13.91 5.95
CA GLN A 93 8.52 13.49 6.78
C GLN A 93 8.12 12.30 7.65
N ASN A 94 6.92 12.32 8.23
CA ASN A 94 6.39 11.23 9.03
C ASN A 94 6.11 9.97 8.19
N ILE A 95 5.53 10.11 7.00
CA ILE A 95 5.34 8.98 6.07
C ILE A 95 6.70 8.40 5.65
N THR A 96 7.68 9.26 5.40
CA THR A 96 9.03 8.84 5.00
C THR A 96 9.77 8.16 6.15
N SER A 97 9.63 8.65 7.39
CA SER A 97 10.30 8.07 8.56
C SER A 97 9.73 6.70 8.92
N LEU A 98 8.46 6.44 8.62
CA LEU A 98 7.84 5.14 8.77
C LEU A 98 8.20 4.18 7.63
N HIS A 99 8.85 4.63 6.56
CA HIS A 99 9.16 3.82 5.40
C HIS A 99 10.43 2.98 5.60
N ARG A 100 10.38 1.69 5.20
CA ARG A 100 11.50 0.75 5.35
C ARG A 100 12.39 0.66 4.10
N PHE A 101 11.81 0.56 2.91
CA PHE A 101 12.56 0.28 1.66
C PHE A 101 12.15 1.18 0.50
N ASN A 102 13.04 1.65 -0.39
CA ASN A 102 12.68 2.31 -1.67
C ASN A 102 11.86 3.64 -1.63
N GLY A 103 11.49 4.09 -0.43
CA GLY A 103 10.82 5.36 -0.16
C GLY A 103 9.37 5.43 -0.65
N PRO A 104 8.62 6.48 -0.25
CA PRO A 104 7.18 6.53 -0.52
C PRO A 104 6.83 6.69 -2.00
N SER A 105 5.78 5.98 -2.44
CA SER A 105 5.19 6.06 -3.77
C SER A 105 4.22 7.24 -3.89
N TRP A 106 4.76 8.47 -3.94
CA TRP A 106 3.97 9.70 -4.01
C TRP A 106 3.00 9.77 -5.18
N ALA A 107 3.28 9.07 -6.29
CA ALA A 107 2.41 9.05 -7.47
C ALA A 107 1.11 8.24 -7.26
N ASN A 108 1.09 7.33 -6.29
CA ASN A 108 -0.10 6.52 -5.99
C ASN A 108 -1.15 7.27 -5.18
N THR A 109 -0.76 8.35 -4.51
CA THR A 109 -1.53 8.94 -3.42
C THR A 109 -2.00 10.36 -3.73
N LYS A 110 -3.11 10.74 -3.11
CA LYS A 110 -3.70 12.07 -3.12
C LYS A 110 -3.45 12.76 -1.79
N ALA A 111 -2.50 13.70 -1.76
CA ALA A 111 -2.09 14.38 -0.54
C ALA A 111 -3.25 15.14 0.14
N GLU A 112 -4.20 15.66 -0.64
CA GLU A 112 -5.41 16.34 -0.17
C GLU A 112 -6.35 15.44 0.64
N ARG A 113 -6.18 14.11 0.51
CA ARG A 113 -7.00 13.12 1.22
C ARG A 113 -6.32 12.51 2.44
N TRP A 114 -5.03 12.76 2.69
CA TRP A 114 -4.30 12.15 3.81
C TRP A 114 -4.94 12.37 5.18
N ALA A 115 -5.64 13.48 5.38
CA ALA A 115 -6.30 13.80 6.65
C ALA A 115 -7.63 13.03 6.88
N ILE A 116 -8.28 12.57 5.81
CA ILE A 116 -9.63 11.97 5.87
C ILE A 116 -9.66 10.52 5.40
N ASP A 117 -8.65 10.10 4.64
CA ASP A 117 -8.58 8.80 3.99
C ASP A 117 -7.26 8.09 4.33
N PRO A 118 -7.26 7.15 5.28
CA PRO A 118 -6.08 6.37 5.64
C PRO A 118 -5.52 5.57 4.47
N TRP A 119 -6.36 5.20 3.50
CA TRP A 119 -5.92 4.43 2.36
C TRP A 119 -4.95 5.22 1.49
N GLU A 120 -5.14 6.53 1.36
CA GLU A 120 -4.22 7.39 0.61
C GLU A 120 -2.83 7.41 1.26
N ILE A 121 -2.74 7.33 2.60
CA ILE A 121 -1.45 7.11 3.28
C ILE A 121 -0.92 5.68 3.00
N GLY A 122 -1.78 4.67 3.03
CA GLY A 122 -1.40 3.28 2.70
C GLY A 122 -0.76 3.14 1.32
N LYS A 123 -1.29 3.85 0.32
CA LYS A 123 -0.75 3.86 -1.05
C LYS A 123 0.70 4.33 -1.15
N CYS A 124 1.17 5.13 -0.20
CA CYS A 124 2.57 5.54 -0.12
C CYS A 124 3.53 4.36 0.07
N TYR A 125 3.07 3.25 0.64
CA TYR A 125 3.88 2.06 0.93
C TYR A 125 3.72 0.95 -0.13
N LEU A 126 2.96 1.23 -1.20
CA LEU A 126 2.76 0.31 -2.32
C LEU A 126 3.86 0.49 -3.38
N PRO A 127 4.08 -0.50 -4.26
CA PRO A 127 4.90 -0.33 -5.46
C PRO A 127 4.46 0.89 -6.28
N ARG A 128 5.42 1.58 -6.94
CA ARG A 128 5.18 2.87 -7.62
C ARG A 128 4.14 2.82 -8.74
N ASP A 129 3.82 1.65 -9.25
CA ASP A 129 2.88 1.44 -10.34
C ASP A 129 1.76 0.46 -9.93
N GLY A 130 0.57 0.65 -10.49
CA GLY A 130 -0.54 -0.32 -10.41
C GLY A 130 -1.61 -0.06 -9.33
N TYR A 131 -1.39 0.88 -8.41
CA TYR A 131 -2.31 1.09 -7.27
C TYR A 131 -3.00 2.47 -7.22
N ILE A 132 -2.74 3.34 -8.21
CA ILE A 132 -3.34 4.68 -8.31
C ILE A 132 -4.88 4.60 -8.30
N SER A 133 -5.43 3.69 -9.11
CA SER A 133 -6.88 3.51 -9.30
C SER A 133 -7.55 2.60 -8.26
N VAL A 134 -6.78 2.01 -7.35
CA VAL A 134 -7.32 1.13 -6.31
C VAL A 134 -7.95 2.00 -5.22
N SER A 135 -9.22 1.74 -4.91
CA SER A 135 -10.05 2.60 -4.07
C SER A 135 -9.94 2.32 -2.56
N SER A 136 -9.47 1.13 -2.17
CA SER A 136 -9.34 0.74 -0.76
C SER A 136 -8.40 -0.45 -0.57
N VAL A 137 -8.09 -0.78 0.69
CA VAL A 137 -7.38 -2.02 1.06
C VAL A 137 -8.15 -3.25 0.58
N GLN A 138 -9.48 -3.26 0.71
CA GLN A 138 -10.36 -4.36 0.28
C GLN A 138 -10.25 -4.61 -1.24
N ALA A 139 -10.18 -3.52 -2.01
CA ALA A 139 -10.04 -3.58 -3.48
C ALA A 139 -8.60 -3.91 -3.92
N SER A 140 -7.63 -3.85 -3.03
CA SER A 140 -6.23 -4.18 -3.32
C SER A 140 -6.04 -5.68 -3.50
N ASP A 141 -4.99 -6.10 -4.19
CA ASP A 141 -4.59 -7.51 -4.25
C ASP A 141 -3.81 -7.91 -2.99
N PHE A 142 -3.53 -9.21 -2.85
CA PHE A 142 -2.73 -9.71 -1.72
C PHE A 142 -1.35 -9.02 -1.66
N ASN A 143 -0.73 -8.78 -2.81
CA ASN A 143 0.56 -8.11 -2.90
C ASN A 143 0.51 -6.69 -2.33
N GLY A 144 -0.58 -5.94 -2.55
CA GLY A 144 -0.73 -4.60 -2.00
C GLY A 144 -0.88 -4.62 -0.48
N VAL A 145 -1.69 -5.54 0.06
CA VAL A 145 -1.84 -5.74 1.52
C VAL A 145 -0.49 -6.03 2.17
N ILE A 146 0.27 -7.00 1.63
CA ILE A 146 1.57 -7.37 2.17
C ILE A 146 2.61 -6.27 1.97
N SER A 147 2.61 -5.57 0.84
CA SER A 147 3.54 -4.47 0.57
C SER A 147 3.44 -3.38 1.63
N ILE A 148 2.22 -3.02 2.07
CA ILE A 148 2.02 -2.04 3.15
C ILE A 148 2.67 -2.53 4.43
N MET A 149 2.42 -3.79 4.82
CA MET A 149 2.97 -4.37 6.03
C MET A 149 4.50 -4.48 6.01
N LEU A 150 5.09 -4.76 4.86
CA LEU A 150 6.55 -4.90 4.71
C LEU A 150 7.28 -3.55 4.64
N ASN A 151 6.68 -2.57 3.98
CA ASN A 151 7.30 -1.27 3.72
C ASN A 151 7.05 -0.24 4.83
N CYS A 152 6.08 -0.47 5.71
CA CYS A 152 5.78 0.43 6.83
C CYS A 152 6.24 -0.17 8.16
N THR A 153 7.18 0.49 8.82
CA THR A 153 7.76 0.08 10.11
C THR A 153 6.73 -0.01 11.24
N HIS A 154 5.59 0.68 11.13
CA HIS A 154 4.46 0.56 12.07
C HIS A 154 3.98 -0.89 12.21
N PHE A 155 4.02 -1.67 11.12
CA PHE A 155 3.58 -3.06 11.12
C PHE A 155 4.65 -4.03 11.64
N GLN A 156 5.88 -3.56 11.90
CA GLN A 156 7.00 -4.42 12.28
C GLN A 156 6.74 -5.16 13.59
N THR A 157 6.15 -4.51 14.60
CA THR A 157 5.81 -5.18 15.86
C THR A 157 4.80 -6.30 15.67
N CYS A 158 3.95 -6.23 14.65
CA CYS A 158 2.98 -7.28 14.37
C CYS A 158 3.62 -8.45 13.60
N VAL A 159 4.53 -8.15 12.68
CA VAL A 159 5.24 -9.16 11.87
C VAL A 159 6.32 -9.90 12.69
N SER A 160 7.04 -9.21 13.57
CA SER A 160 8.11 -9.82 14.39
C SER A 160 7.57 -10.71 15.50
N THR A 161 6.45 -10.32 16.11
CA THR A 161 5.88 -11.04 17.27
C THR A 161 5.14 -12.29 16.81
N ALA A 162 4.44 -12.25 15.67
CA ALA A 162 3.74 -13.40 15.12
C ALA A 162 4.63 -14.58 14.70
N CYS A 163 5.93 -14.33 14.45
CA CYS A 163 6.84 -15.37 13.98
C CYS A 163 7.70 -16.00 15.09
N LEU A 164 7.73 -15.46 16.32
CA LEU A 164 8.75 -15.87 17.32
C LEU A 164 8.24 -16.14 18.75
N SER A 165 7.01 -15.78 19.13
CA SER A 165 6.45 -16.11 20.46
C SER A 165 4.98 -15.69 20.60
N PRO A 166 4.18 -16.33 21.49
CA PRO A 166 2.80 -15.92 21.72
C PRO A 166 2.71 -14.43 22.13
N PRO A 167 1.74 -13.66 21.59
CA PRO A 167 1.64 -12.24 21.87
C PRO A 167 1.25 -11.98 23.33
N PRO A 168 1.67 -10.85 23.92
CA PRO A 168 1.16 -10.42 25.23
C PRO A 168 -0.36 -10.19 25.16
N PRO A 169 -1.10 -10.46 26.26
CA PRO A 169 -2.57 -10.53 26.29
C PRO A 169 -3.29 -9.24 25.84
N ASP A 170 -2.58 -8.12 25.86
CA ASP A 170 -3.05 -6.78 25.55
C ASP A 170 -2.70 -6.31 24.12
N LYS A 171 -2.02 -7.16 23.31
CA LYS A 171 -1.72 -6.92 21.88
C LYS A 171 -1.94 -8.18 21.06
N GLN A 172 -3.17 -8.67 21.05
CA GLN A 172 -3.52 -9.89 20.34
C GLN A 172 -3.33 -9.73 18.83
N CYS A 173 -2.46 -10.55 18.25
CA CYS A 173 -2.17 -10.54 16.83
C CYS A 173 -3.34 -11.18 16.05
N PRO A 174 -3.97 -10.48 15.09
CA PRO A 174 -5.14 -11.01 14.37
C PRO A 174 -4.85 -12.22 13.46
N LEU A 175 -3.60 -12.67 13.35
CA LEU A 175 -3.26 -13.91 12.65
C LEU A 175 -3.95 -15.15 13.24
N GLU A 176 -4.41 -15.12 14.49
CA GLU A 176 -5.24 -16.20 15.07
C GLU A 176 -6.56 -16.41 14.30
N LYS A 177 -7.18 -15.35 13.79
CA LYS A 177 -8.38 -15.44 12.94
C LYS A 177 -8.07 -15.99 11.55
N VAL A 178 -6.86 -15.76 11.05
CA VAL A 178 -6.37 -16.31 9.77
C VAL A 178 -6.11 -17.80 9.92
N ILE A 179 -5.44 -18.21 11.01
CA ILE A 179 -5.15 -19.62 11.32
C ILE A 179 -6.46 -20.41 11.44
N SER A 180 -7.45 -19.90 12.17
CA SER A 180 -8.76 -20.58 12.32
C SER A 180 -9.51 -20.80 11.01
N LYS A 181 -9.33 -19.95 9.99
CA LYS A 181 -9.93 -20.13 8.66
C LYS A 181 -9.12 -21.09 7.78
N CYS A 182 -7.80 -21.13 7.94
CA CYS A 182 -6.93 -22.03 7.19
C CYS A 182 -7.01 -23.49 7.65
N THR A 183 -7.32 -23.76 8.92
CA THR A 183 -7.45 -25.13 9.44
C THR A 183 -8.56 -25.94 8.75
N ILE A 184 -9.58 -25.26 8.19
CA ILE A 184 -10.73 -25.89 7.52
C ILE A 184 -10.35 -26.53 6.17
N LEU A 185 -9.17 -26.25 5.60
CA LEU A 185 -8.72 -26.84 4.31
C LEU A 185 -7.74 -28.01 4.44
N VAL A 186 -7.35 -28.39 5.66
CA VAL A 186 -6.42 -29.49 5.90
C VAL A 186 -7.15 -30.82 6.17
N GLU A 187 -8.48 -30.79 6.20
CA GLU A 187 -9.36 -31.98 6.21
C GLU A 187 -10.02 -32.18 4.83
#